data_AF-A0A1F2YMP4-F1
#
_entry.id   AF-A0A1F2YMP4-F1
#
_cell.length_a   1.000
_cell.length_b   1.000
_cell.length_c   1.000
_cell.angle_alpha   90.00
_cell.angle_beta   90.00
_cell.angle_gamma   90.00
#
_symmetry.space_group_name_H-M   'P 1'
#
loop_
_entity.id
_entity.type
_entity.pdbx_description
1 polymer ?
#
loop_
_entity_poly.entity_id
_entity_poly.type
_entity_poly.pdbx_seq_one_letter_code
_entity_poly.pdbx_strand_id
1 'polypeptide(L)'
;MYVVPPKAERQRIAKQFGKIRKQFAKFLAENHLEDLRRLGISEAEIDIMRETGRGPEGYTVHHKLPRHGGGTNDFSNLVLISRAIHSDIHYEMDRQLFGSKKPISQMKTGDSCWIDIPTPEGMIYIPPVLPALDNIPDSLRLKLR
;
A
#
# COMPACT_ATOMS: atom_id res chain seq x y z
N MET A 1 6.25 -10.72 -12.63
CA MET A 1 7.73 -10.62 -12.66
C MET A 1 8.14 -9.25 -12.19
N TYR A 2 8.97 -9.16 -11.15
CA TYR A 2 9.51 -7.90 -10.62
C TYR A 2 10.82 -7.61 -11.34
N VAL A 3 11.00 -6.39 -11.87
CA VAL A 3 12.20 -5.99 -12.61
C VAL A 3 12.65 -4.62 -12.13
N VAL A 4 13.93 -4.45 -11.81
CA VAL A 4 14.44 -3.14 -11.36
C VAL A 4 14.73 -2.25 -12.57
N PRO A 5 13.96 -1.16 -12.76
CA PRO A 5 14.15 -0.28 -13.90
C PRO A 5 15.36 0.65 -13.72
N PRO A 6 15.81 1.33 -14.79
CA PRO A 6 16.89 2.30 -14.73
C PRO A 6 16.72 3.34 -13.62
N LYS A 7 17.83 3.69 -12.96
CA LYS A 7 17.83 4.66 -11.85
C LYS A 7 17.18 5.99 -12.21
N ALA A 8 17.43 6.50 -13.43
CA ALA A 8 16.86 7.76 -13.91
C ALA A 8 15.33 7.74 -13.97
N GLU A 9 14.75 6.61 -14.38
CA GLU A 9 13.30 6.41 -14.42
C GLU A 9 12.72 6.41 -13.01
N ARG A 10 13.32 5.66 -12.08
CA ARG A 10 12.91 5.65 -10.67
C ARG A 10 12.97 7.04 -10.04
N GLN A 11 14.00 7.83 -10.35
CA GLN A 11 14.13 9.20 -9.86
C GLN A 11 13.03 10.12 -10.42
N ARG A 12 12.69 9.98 -11.70
CA ARG A 12 11.61 10.73 -12.33
C ARG A 12 10.26 10.45 -11.66
N ILE A 13 9.94 9.17 -11.47
CA ILE A 13 8.70 8.73 -10.80
C ILE A 13 8.69 9.22 -9.34
N ALA A 14 9.81 9.11 -8.61
CA ALA A 14 9.91 9.58 -7.24
C ALA A 14 9.66 11.10 -7.11
N LYS A 15 10.22 11.90 -8.03
CA LYS A 15 10.05 13.37 -8.04
C LYS A 15 8.59 13.78 -8.23
N GLN A 16 7.84 13.03 -9.05
CA GLN A 16 6.43 13.32 -9.33
C GLN A 16 5.50 12.84 -8.23
N PHE A 17 5.88 11.80 -7.49
CA PHE A 17 5.00 11.11 -6.55
C PHE A 17 4.41 12.02 -5.47
N GLY A 18 5.15 13.01 -4.98
CA GLY A 18 4.63 13.96 -3.99
C GLY A 18 3.38 14.71 -4.46
N LYS A 19 3.33 15.11 -5.74
CA LYS A 19 2.17 15.76 -6.35
C LYS A 19 1.04 14.76 -6.59
N ILE A 20 1.36 13.61 -7.18
CA ILE A 20 0.37 12.56 -7.50
C ILE A 20 -0.32 12.05 -6.23
N ARG A 21 0.43 11.82 -5.15
CA ARG A 21 -0.12 11.38 -3.87
C ARG A 21 -1.18 12.34 -3.33
N LYS A 22 -0.96 13.65 -3.46
CA LYS A 22 -1.95 14.66 -3.07
C LYS A 22 -3.19 14.61 -3.96
N GLN A 23 -2.99 14.48 -5.27
CA GLN A 23 -4.11 14.34 -6.22
C GLN A 23 -4.93 13.08 -5.94
N PHE A 24 -4.27 11.96 -5.65
CA PHE A 24 -4.93 10.70 -5.29
C PHE A 24 -5.75 10.84 -4.01
N ALA A 25 -5.20 11.45 -2.95
CA ALA A 25 -5.94 11.69 -1.72
C ALA A 25 -7.20 12.55 -1.94
N LYS A 26 -7.12 13.60 -2.75
CA LYS A 26 -8.28 14.41 -3.15
C LYS A 26 -9.32 13.60 -3.91
N PHE A 27 -8.85 12.82 -4.90
CA PHE A 27 -9.70 11.95 -5.69
C PHE A 27 -10.48 10.96 -4.81
N LEU A 28 -9.85 10.36 -3.81
CA LEU A 28 -10.54 9.47 -2.87
C LEU A 28 -11.60 10.23 -2.04
N ALA A 29 -11.29 11.43 -1.55
CA ALA A 29 -12.23 12.24 -0.76
C ALA A 29 -13.44 12.74 -1.56
N GLU A 30 -13.36 12.75 -2.89
CA GLU A 30 -14.45 13.14 -3.80
C GLU A 30 -15.24 11.93 -4.30
N ASN A 31 -14.58 10.80 -4.57
CA ASN A 31 -15.18 9.67 -5.32
C ASN A 31 -15.38 8.41 -4.47
N HIS A 32 -14.78 8.33 -3.28
CA HIS A 32 -14.77 7.14 -2.42
C HIS A 32 -15.17 7.44 -0.96
N LEU A 33 -16.09 8.38 -0.76
CA LEU A 33 -16.57 8.81 0.57
C LEU A 33 -17.04 7.64 1.43
N GLU A 34 -17.88 6.76 0.89
CA GLU A 34 -18.42 5.62 1.65
C GLU A 34 -17.34 4.64 2.09
N ASP A 35 -16.30 4.44 1.27
CA ASP A 35 -15.18 3.57 1.61
C ASP A 35 -14.33 4.18 2.74
N LEU A 36 -14.10 5.49 2.69
CA LEU A 36 -13.40 6.24 3.74
C LEU A 36 -14.18 6.22 5.07
N ARG A 37 -15.51 6.37 5.00
CA ARG A 37 -16.39 6.26 6.17
C ARG A 37 -16.36 4.86 6.79
N ARG A 38 -16.34 3.81 5.95
CA ARG A 38 -16.20 2.42 6.43
C ARG A 38 -14.86 2.15 7.12
N LEU A 39 -13.81 2.90 6.78
CA LEU A 39 -12.54 2.89 7.50
C LEU A 39 -12.56 3.65 8.83
N GLY A 40 -13.69 4.30 9.17
CA GLY A 40 -13.82 5.14 10.36
C GLY A 40 -13.12 6.49 10.24
N ILE A 41 -12.78 6.93 9.02
CA ILE A 41 -12.17 8.24 8.80
C ILE A 41 -13.26 9.31 9.00
N SER A 42 -12.97 10.31 9.83
CA SER A 42 -13.93 11.36 10.17
C SER A 42 -14.19 12.31 8.99
N GLU A 43 -15.37 12.92 8.92
CA GLU A 43 -15.69 13.91 7.88
C GLU A 43 -14.67 15.06 7.86
N ALA A 44 -14.21 15.52 9.03
CA ALA A 44 -13.18 16.55 9.13
C ALA A 44 -11.86 16.14 8.49
N GLU A 45 -11.45 14.88 8.62
CA GLU A 45 -10.26 14.36 7.92
C GLU A 45 -10.49 14.23 6.42
N ILE A 46 -11.69 13.82 5.99
CA ILE A 46 -12.05 13.75 4.57
C ILE A 46 -12.02 15.16 3.95
N ASP A 47 -12.48 16.18 4.66
CA ASP A 47 -12.41 17.58 4.22
C ASP A 47 -10.95 18.03 4.08
N ILE A 48 -10.10 17.72 5.06
CA ILE A 48 -8.65 17.99 4.97
C ILE A 48 -8.03 17.27 3.76
N MET A 49 -8.43 16.02 3.48
CA MET A 49 -7.98 15.29 2.29
C MET A 49 -8.38 16.04 1.02
N ARG A 50 -9.63 16.49 0.90
CA ARG A 50 -10.16 17.21 -0.26
C ARG A 50 -9.46 18.55 -0.49
N GLU A 51 -9.24 19.32 0.57
CA GLU A 51 -8.65 20.65 0.50
C GLU A 51 -7.14 20.59 0.22
N THR A 52 -6.41 19.75 0.97
CA THR A 52 -4.95 19.79 1.01
C THR A 52 -4.27 18.64 0.27
N GLY A 53 -5.00 17.55 0.01
CA GLY A 53 -4.43 16.28 -0.48
C GLY A 53 -3.57 15.56 0.57
N ARG A 54 -3.67 15.93 1.85
CA ARG A 54 -3.04 15.19 2.95
C ARG A 54 -3.86 13.93 3.22
N GLY A 55 -3.22 12.76 3.27
CA GLY A 55 -3.89 11.53 3.66
C GLY A 55 -4.39 11.58 5.12
N PRO A 56 -5.36 10.72 5.48
CA PRO A 56 -5.93 10.67 6.83
C PRO A 56 -4.90 10.11 7.82
N GLU A 57 -5.13 10.34 9.11
CA GLU A 57 -4.21 9.88 10.14
C GLU A 57 -4.21 8.35 10.22
N GLY A 58 -3.02 7.75 10.41
CA GLY A 58 -2.86 6.29 10.43
C GLY A 58 -2.75 5.62 9.05
N TYR A 59 -3.00 6.36 7.96
CA TYR A 59 -2.96 5.83 6.59
C TYR A 59 -1.82 6.39 5.75
N THR A 60 -1.49 5.67 4.66
CA THR A 60 -0.54 6.08 3.63
C THR A 60 -0.99 5.61 2.26
N VAL A 61 -0.57 6.33 1.23
CA VAL A 61 -0.75 5.91 -0.16
C VAL A 61 0.44 5.04 -0.54
N HIS A 62 0.15 3.79 -0.86
CA HIS A 62 1.13 2.78 -1.23
C HIS A 62 1.04 2.44 -2.72
N HIS A 63 2.17 2.06 -3.31
CA HIS A 63 2.20 1.54 -4.68
C HIS A 63 1.91 0.03 -4.67
N LYS A 64 0.99 -0.45 -5.50
CA LYS A 64 0.69 -1.90 -5.61
C LYS A 64 1.90 -2.66 -6.16
N LEU A 65 2.40 -2.26 -7.31
CA LEU A 65 3.75 -2.60 -7.75
C LEU A 65 4.71 -1.51 -7.26
N PRO A 66 5.71 -1.80 -6.42
CA PRO A 66 6.64 -0.79 -5.97
C PRO A 66 7.39 -0.15 -7.14
N ARG A 67 7.66 1.16 -7.04
CA ARG A 67 8.50 1.88 -8.01
C ARG A 67 9.88 1.23 -8.21
N HIS A 68 10.41 0.58 -7.17
CA HIS A 68 11.69 -0.14 -7.29
C HIS A 68 11.62 -1.32 -8.27
N GLY A 69 10.42 -1.85 -8.52
CA GLY A 69 10.15 -2.99 -9.42
C GLY A 69 9.42 -2.62 -10.69
N GLY A 70 9.43 -1.35 -11.09
CA GLY A 70 8.76 -0.87 -12.31
C GLY A 70 7.37 -0.29 -12.09
N GLY A 71 6.92 -0.12 -10.85
CA GLY A 71 5.64 0.52 -10.55
C GLY A 71 5.55 1.96 -11.03
N THR A 72 4.39 2.32 -11.59
CA THR A 72 4.09 3.68 -12.06
C THR A 72 3.36 4.51 -10.99
N ASN A 73 3.16 5.79 -11.25
CA ASN A 73 2.36 6.68 -10.42
C ASN A 73 0.88 6.72 -10.85
N ASP A 74 0.44 5.82 -11.71
CA ASP A 74 -0.96 5.78 -12.14
C ASP A 74 -1.85 5.41 -10.96
N PHE A 75 -3.04 6.00 -10.87
CA PHE A 75 -3.96 5.75 -9.74
C PHE A 75 -4.34 4.27 -9.61
N SER A 76 -4.38 3.53 -10.71
CA SER A 76 -4.62 2.08 -10.71
C SER A 76 -3.53 1.29 -9.96
N ASN A 77 -2.30 1.84 -9.90
CA ASN A 77 -1.16 1.30 -9.16
C ASN A 77 -1.05 1.88 -7.74
N LEU A 78 -2.01 2.68 -7.28
CA LEU A 78 -2.01 3.25 -5.94
C LEU A 78 -3.14 2.67 -5.10
N VAL A 79 -2.90 2.60 -3.80
CA VAL A 79 -3.89 2.16 -2.82
C VAL A 79 -3.68 2.87 -1.49
N LEU A 80 -4.78 3.29 -0.84
CA LEU A 80 -4.76 3.81 0.51
C LEU A 80 -4.79 2.62 1.49
N ILE A 81 -3.78 2.51 2.35
CA ILE A 81 -3.65 1.44 3.35
C ILE A 81 -3.22 2.01 4.70
N SER A 82 -3.46 1.27 5.79
CA SER A 82 -2.94 1.65 7.10
C SER A 82 -1.41 1.50 7.15
N ARG A 83 -0.76 2.27 8.03
CA ARG A 83 0.70 2.20 8.21
C ARG A 83 1.19 0.84 8.72
N ALA A 84 0.34 0.10 9.44
CA ALA A 84 0.65 -1.26 9.88
C ALA A 84 0.76 -2.20 8.67
N ILE A 85 -0.30 -2.27 7.86
CA ILE A 85 -0.36 -3.12 6.64
C ILE A 85 0.74 -2.73 5.65
N HIS A 86 1.06 -1.44 5.53
CA HIS A 86 2.19 -0.98 4.73
C HIS A 86 3.50 -1.67 5.15
N SER A 87 3.78 -1.70 6.44
CA SER A 87 4.99 -2.34 6.98
C SER A 87 4.98 -3.85 6.75
N ASP A 88 3.83 -4.50 6.94
CA ASP A 88 3.66 -5.94 6.74
C ASP A 88 3.89 -6.35 5.29
N ILE A 89 3.41 -5.56 4.32
CA ILE A 89 3.64 -5.80 2.89
C ILE A 89 5.14 -5.79 2.57
N HIS A 90 5.88 -4.77 3.01
CA HIS A 90 7.33 -4.71 2.76
C HIS A 90 8.07 -5.86 3.44
N TYR A 91 7.67 -6.21 4.66
CA TYR A 91 8.24 -7.36 5.38
C TYR A 91 8.04 -8.67 4.61
N GLU A 92 6.81 -8.95 4.16
CA GLU A 92 6.49 -10.18 3.44
C GLU A 92 7.19 -10.26 2.07
N MET A 93 7.30 -9.12 1.38
CA MET A 93 8.03 -9.02 0.13
C MET A 93 9.54 -9.33 0.31
N ASP A 94 10.18 -8.73 1.31
CA ASP A 94 11.58 -9.04 1.63
C ASP A 94 11.73 -10.49 2.13
N ARG A 95 10.69 -11.03 2.79
CA ARG A 95 10.70 -12.39 3.34
C ARG A 95 10.90 -13.46 2.28
N GLN A 96 10.26 -13.29 1.13
CA GLN A 96 10.36 -14.22 0.01
C GLN A 96 11.78 -14.30 -0.57
N LEU A 97 12.60 -13.29 -0.36
CA LEU A 97 13.98 -13.23 -0.87
C LEU A 97 15.06 -13.59 0.15
N PHE A 98 14.71 -13.96 1.39
CA PHE A 98 15.71 -14.33 2.42
C PHE A 98 16.63 -15.48 1.99
N GLY A 99 16.15 -16.43 1.17
CA GLY A 99 16.98 -17.51 0.63
C GLY A 99 18.04 -17.05 -0.40
N SER A 100 17.81 -15.91 -1.04
CA SER A 100 18.66 -15.30 -2.08
C SER A 100 19.74 -14.35 -1.54
N LYS A 101 19.84 -14.19 -0.21
CA LYS A 101 20.81 -13.33 0.52
C LYS A 101 20.77 -11.84 0.18
N LYS A 102 19.74 -11.35 -0.53
CA LYS A 102 19.58 -9.92 -0.86
C LYS A 102 18.11 -9.52 -0.73
N PRO A 103 17.76 -8.54 0.13
CA PRO A 103 16.42 -7.96 0.16
C PRO A 103 16.13 -7.20 -1.14
N ILE A 104 14.85 -6.92 -1.41
CA ILE A 104 14.42 -6.24 -2.65
C ILE A 104 15.14 -4.89 -2.80
N SER A 105 15.36 -4.21 -1.68
CA SER A 105 16.06 -2.92 -1.63
C SER A 105 17.50 -2.95 -2.14
N GLN A 106 18.15 -4.12 -2.18
CA GLN A 106 19.53 -4.30 -2.63
C GLN A 106 19.65 -4.77 -4.08
N MET A 107 18.54 -5.03 -4.77
CA MET A 107 18.56 -5.38 -6.19
C MET A 107 19.04 -4.19 -7.04
N LYS A 108 19.85 -4.48 -8.05
CA LYS A 108 20.44 -3.49 -8.97
C LYS A 108 19.60 -3.38 -10.23
N THR A 109 19.78 -2.28 -10.97
CA THR A 109 19.14 -2.09 -12.29
C THR A 109 19.35 -3.32 -13.17
N GLY A 110 18.27 -3.85 -13.73
CA GLY A 110 18.28 -5.05 -14.56
C GLY A 110 18.07 -6.37 -13.80
N ASP A 111 18.24 -6.38 -12.47
CA ASP A 111 17.90 -7.56 -11.67
C ASP A 111 16.38 -7.81 -11.75
N SER A 112 16.01 -9.09 -11.78
CA SER A 112 14.62 -9.53 -11.79
C SER A 112 14.39 -10.71 -10.87
N CYS A 113 13.20 -10.80 -10.28
CA CYS A 113 12.78 -11.94 -9.48
C CYS A 113 11.28 -12.21 -9.64
N TRP A 114 10.89 -13.43 -9.27
CA TRP A 114 9.49 -13.77 -9.06
C TRP A 114 9.20 -13.63 -7.58
N ILE A 115 8.31 -12.70 -7.27
CA ILE A 115 7.79 -12.47 -5.93
C ILE A 115 6.29 -12.24 -6.04
N ASP A 116 5.58 -12.65 -5.00
CA ASP A 116 4.20 -12.30 -4.79
C ASP A 116 4.15 -10.99 -4.01
N ILE A 117 3.46 -9.99 -4.54
CA ILE A 117 3.29 -8.71 -3.85
C ILE A 117 1.90 -8.73 -3.20
N PRO A 118 1.80 -8.85 -1.87
CA PRO A 118 0.53 -9.01 -1.17
C PRO A 118 -0.21 -7.68 -1.03
N THR A 119 -0.32 -6.92 -2.13
CA THR A 119 -1.03 -5.65 -2.11
C THR A 119 -2.51 -5.86 -2.34
N PRO A 120 -3.35 -5.17 -1.56
CA PRO A 120 -4.78 -5.27 -1.71
C PRO A 120 -5.26 -4.69 -3.04
N GLU A 121 -6.34 -5.29 -3.55
CA GLU A 121 -7.03 -4.80 -4.73
C GLU A 121 -7.83 -3.52 -4.45
N GLY A 122 -8.21 -2.81 -5.52
CA GLY A 122 -8.93 -1.55 -5.43
C GLY A 122 -8.05 -0.34 -5.07
N MET A 123 -8.67 0.80 -4.75
CA MET A 123 -7.97 2.05 -4.42
C MET A 123 -7.89 2.33 -2.92
N ILE A 124 -8.72 1.65 -2.13
CA ILE A 124 -8.74 1.74 -0.67
C ILE A 124 -8.80 0.31 -0.13
N TYR A 125 -7.87 -0.04 0.75
CA TYR A 125 -7.93 -1.31 1.45
C TYR A 125 -8.78 -1.18 2.71
N ILE A 126 -9.88 -1.91 2.73
CA ILE A 126 -10.70 -2.09 3.92
C ILE A 126 -10.33 -3.45 4.49
N PRO A 127 -9.70 -3.52 5.68
CA PRO A 127 -9.40 -4.80 6.28
C PRO A 127 -10.70 -5.58 6.49
N PRO A 128 -10.71 -6.90 6.25
CA PRO A 128 -11.88 -7.70 6.57
C PRO A 128 -12.21 -7.49 8.03
N VAL A 129 -13.49 -7.22 8.33
CA VAL A 129 -13.95 -7.21 9.72
C VAL A 129 -13.71 -8.62 10.23
N LEU A 130 -12.66 -8.80 11.04
CA LEU A 130 -12.49 -10.04 11.76
C LEU A 130 -13.78 -10.19 12.58
N PRO A 131 -14.49 -11.32 12.48
CA PRO A 131 -15.57 -11.55 13.43
C PRO A 131 -14.96 -11.35 14.81
N ALA A 132 -15.67 -10.63 15.69
CA ALA A 132 -15.23 -10.41 17.07
C ALA A 132 -14.64 -11.72 17.60
N LEU A 133 -13.52 -11.66 18.34
CA LEU A 133 -12.82 -12.84 18.86
C LEU A 133 -13.77 -13.84 19.55
N ASP A 134 -14.93 -13.37 19.99
CA ASP A 134 -16.05 -14.08 20.62
C ASP A 134 -16.82 -15.01 19.66
N ASN A 135 -16.69 -14.83 18.35
CA ASN A 135 -17.34 -15.60 17.28
C ASN A 135 -16.38 -16.57 16.55
N ILE A 136 -15.13 -16.68 17.02
CA ILE A 136 -14.17 -17.66 16.48
C ILE A 136 -14.28 -18.93 17.33
N PRO A 137 -14.56 -20.11 16.73
CA PRO A 137 -14.56 -21.38 17.46
C PRO A 137 -13.22 -21.58 18.19
N ASP A 138 -13.27 -22.05 19.44
CA ASP A 138 -12.08 -22.21 20.29
C ASP A 138 -10.94 -23.00 19.61
N SER A 139 -11.28 -23.89 18.67
CA SER A 139 -10.32 -24.66 17.86
C SER A 139 -9.35 -23.80 17.03
N LEU A 140 -9.73 -22.56 16.69
CA LEU A 140 -8.89 -21.62 15.93
C LEU A 140 -8.10 -20.66 16.84
N ARG A 141 -8.49 -20.49 18.11
CA ARG A 141 -7.77 -19.65 19.08
C ARG A 141 -6.40 -20.22 19.46
N LEU A 142 -6.22 -21.54 19.37
CA LEU A 142 -4.96 -22.21 19.74
C LEU A 142 -3.83 -22.03 18.72
N LYS A 143 -4.12 -21.57 17.49
CA LYS A 143 -3.12 -21.40 16.42
C LYS A 143 -2.52 -19.98 16.35
N LEU A 144 -2.90 -19.08 17.25
CA LEU A 144 -2.48 -17.68 17.30
C LEU A 144 -1.72 -17.33 18.59
N ARG A 145 -1.23 -18.34 19.33
CA ARG A 145 -0.29 -18.19 20.43
C ARG A 145 1.09 -18.71 20.05
#